data_AF-A0A1A8KWX1-F1
#
_entry.id   AF-A0A1A8KWX1-F1
#
_cell.length_a   1.000
_cell.length_b   1.000
_cell.length_c   1.000
_cell.angle_alpha   90.00
_cell.angle_beta   90.00
_cell.angle_gamma   90.00
#
_symmetry.space_group_name_H-M   'P 1'
#
loop_
_entity.id
_entity.type
_entity.pdbx_description
1 polymer ?
#
loop_
_entity_poly.entity_id
_entity_poly.type
_entity_poly.pdbx_seq_one_letter_code
_entity_poly.pdbx_strand_id
1 'polypeptide(L)'
;MATESDTSSEQSFEVEDFSPPSSPEDREEGLLGEASGPEPYLFEPLARELSEAPGVEPAGVSRHRMGPVSEWCTCGHCTSLSARENVCCRETPKVMLRCQQVGVTSCITEHPGFEAVALNPYVLQAV
;
A
#
# COMPACT_ATOMS: atom_id res chain seq x y z
N MET A 1 9.66 28.66 -53.00
CA MET A 1 8.85 27.49 -52.62
C MET A 1 9.67 26.76 -51.58
N ALA A 2 9.34 26.65 -50.30
CA ALA A 2 8.04 26.69 -49.62
C ALA A 2 8.11 27.57 -48.34
N THR A 3 6.93 27.97 -47.89
CA THR A 3 6.64 28.69 -46.64
C THR A 3 6.37 27.69 -45.52
N GLU A 4 6.89 27.93 -44.33
CA GLU A 4 6.35 27.34 -43.10
C GLU A 4 6.54 28.35 -41.97
N SER A 5 5.47 29.13 -41.78
CA SER A 5 5.17 29.85 -40.55
C SER A 5 4.58 28.82 -39.58
N ASP A 6 5.16 28.66 -38.39
CA ASP A 6 4.47 28.00 -37.29
C ASP A 6 4.28 28.98 -36.15
N THR A 7 3.04 29.04 -35.70
CA THR A 7 2.45 30.09 -34.88
C THR A 7 2.55 29.66 -33.42
N SER A 8 3.45 30.27 -32.67
CA SER A 8 3.55 30.04 -31.23
C SER A 8 2.35 30.71 -30.53
N SER A 9 1.29 29.94 -30.28
CA SER A 9 0.17 30.38 -29.45
C SER A 9 0.54 30.22 -27.98
N GLU A 10 0.91 31.32 -27.34
CA GLU A 10 1.11 31.37 -25.89
C GLU A 10 -0.27 31.35 -25.20
N GLN A 11 -0.60 30.22 -24.57
CA GLN A 11 -1.83 30.11 -23.78
C GLN A 11 -1.50 30.49 -22.33
N SER A 12 -1.81 31.74 -21.98
CA SER A 12 -1.79 32.23 -20.61
C SER A 12 -2.88 31.51 -19.80
N PHE A 13 -2.48 30.81 -18.73
CA PHE A 13 -3.40 30.26 -17.75
C PHE A 13 -3.54 31.26 -16.60
N GLU A 14 -4.76 31.57 -16.22
CA GLU A 14 -5.05 32.46 -15.10
C GLU A 14 -4.94 31.64 -13.81
N VAL A 15 -4.08 32.07 -12.89
CA VAL A 15 -3.98 31.48 -11.56
C VAL A 15 -5.00 32.13 -10.64
N GLU A 16 -5.92 31.35 -10.09
CA GLU A 16 -6.86 31.86 -9.10
C GLU A 16 -6.15 32.20 -7.78
N ASP A 17 -6.56 33.30 -7.17
CA ASP A 17 -6.02 33.84 -5.92
C ASP A 17 -6.55 33.02 -4.73
N PHE A 18 -5.74 32.08 -4.25
CA PHE A 18 -6.00 31.28 -3.05
C PHE A 18 -5.68 32.03 -1.75
N SER A 19 -5.90 33.34 -1.71
CA SER A 19 -5.68 34.11 -0.49
C SER A 19 -6.78 33.79 0.53
N PRO A 20 -6.44 33.43 1.78
CA PRO A 20 -7.43 33.19 2.83
C PRO A 20 -8.19 34.49 3.14
N PRO A 21 -9.49 34.42 3.46
CA PRO A 21 -10.26 35.60 3.81
C PRO A 21 -9.69 36.24 5.08
N SER A 22 -9.65 37.57 5.10
CA SER A 22 -9.24 38.36 6.27
C SER A 22 -10.09 37.99 7.49
N SER A 23 -9.43 37.61 8.58
CA SER A 23 -10.09 37.29 9.85
C SER A 23 -10.98 38.45 10.31
N PRO A 24 -12.21 38.17 10.80
CA PRO A 24 -13.06 39.20 11.36
C PRO A 24 -12.42 39.79 12.61
N GLU A 25 -12.35 41.11 12.61
CA GLU A 25 -11.79 41.97 13.65
C GLU A 25 -12.65 41.90 14.92
N ASP A 26 -11.96 41.80 16.07
CA ASP A 26 -12.51 41.77 17.42
C ASP A 26 -13.61 42.82 17.69
N ARG A 27 -14.75 42.34 18.19
CA ARG A 27 -15.74 43.18 18.88
C ARG A 27 -16.01 42.65 20.29
N GLU A 28 -15.25 43.24 21.20
CA GLU A 28 -15.54 43.65 22.58
C GLU A 28 -16.11 42.62 23.61
N GLU A 29 -15.18 42.18 24.48
CA GLU A 29 -15.24 42.29 25.95
C GLU A 29 -16.28 41.46 26.72
N GLY A 30 -15.82 40.33 27.29
CA GLY A 30 -16.49 39.60 28.35
C GLY A 30 -15.59 38.54 28.97
N LEU A 31 -14.75 38.94 29.94
CA LEU A 31 -13.92 38.05 30.75
C LEU A 31 -14.75 36.93 31.40
N LEU A 32 -14.47 35.68 31.06
CA LEU A 32 -14.14 34.61 32.01
C LEU A 32 -13.26 33.60 31.28
N GLY A 33 -12.00 33.55 31.68
CA GLY A 33 -11.01 32.64 31.11
C GLY A 33 -11.30 31.20 31.50
N GLU A 34 -11.73 30.43 30.51
CA GLU A 34 -11.47 29.00 30.46
C GLU A 34 -11.00 28.73 29.04
N ALA A 35 -9.71 28.43 28.89
CA ALA A 35 -9.14 28.02 27.62
C ALA A 35 -9.76 26.67 27.26
N SER A 36 -10.92 26.71 26.59
CA SER A 36 -11.46 25.56 25.88
C SER A 36 -10.63 25.38 24.61
N GLY A 37 -9.40 24.90 24.81
CA GLY A 37 -8.68 24.23 23.74
C GLY A 37 -9.52 23.06 23.22
N PRO A 38 -9.27 22.57 21.99
CA PRO A 38 -10.03 21.46 21.44
C PRO A 38 -10.04 20.33 22.47
N GLU A 39 -11.23 19.80 22.76
CA GLU A 39 -11.38 18.74 23.75
C GLU A 39 -10.38 17.60 23.47
N PRO A 40 -9.82 16.98 24.53
CA PRO A 40 -8.96 15.83 24.36
C PRO A 40 -9.64 14.79 23.48
N TYR A 41 -8.89 14.19 22.57
CA TYR A 41 -9.40 13.14 21.69
C TYR A 41 -9.88 11.94 22.53
N LEU A 42 -11.19 11.88 22.81
CA LEU A 42 -11.87 10.80 23.52
C LEU A 42 -12.25 9.66 22.57
N PHE A 43 -11.29 9.18 21.77
CA PHE A 43 -11.49 7.94 21.04
C PHE A 43 -10.94 6.79 21.85
N GLU A 44 -11.77 6.25 22.73
CA GLU A 44 -11.57 4.88 23.19
C GLU A 44 -11.90 3.96 22.00
N PRO A 45 -10.95 3.14 21.52
CA PRO A 45 -11.27 2.15 20.50
C PRO A 45 -12.44 1.33 21.04
N LEU A 46 -13.52 1.22 20.28
CA LEU A 46 -14.54 0.23 20.58
C LEU A 46 -13.81 -1.10 20.71
N ALA A 47 -13.63 -1.58 21.95
CA ALA A 47 -13.42 -2.98 22.18
C ALA A 47 -14.58 -3.59 21.43
N ARG A 48 -14.29 -4.28 20.33
CA ARG A 48 -15.32 -5.00 19.58
C ARG A 48 -16.00 -5.82 20.64
N GLU A 49 -17.21 -5.41 21.03
CA GLU A 49 -17.98 -6.18 21.97
C GLU A 49 -18.03 -7.53 21.27
N LEU A 50 -17.37 -8.51 21.89
CA LEU A 50 -17.45 -9.90 21.52
C LEU A 50 -18.90 -10.28 21.82
N SER A 51 -19.81 -9.79 20.98
CA SER A 51 -21.10 -10.38 20.78
C SER A 51 -20.76 -11.81 20.46
N GLU A 52 -21.11 -12.70 21.38
CA GLU A 52 -21.14 -14.15 21.22
C GLU A 52 -22.19 -14.50 20.14
N ALA A 53 -22.07 -13.90 18.97
CA ALA A 53 -22.51 -14.47 17.72
C ALA A 53 -21.52 -15.60 17.39
N PRO A 54 -21.99 -16.74 16.85
CA PRO A 54 -21.12 -17.88 16.57
C PRO A 54 -20.04 -17.46 15.57
N GLY A 55 -18.82 -17.25 16.09
CA GLY A 55 -17.52 -17.29 15.43
C GLY A 55 -17.46 -16.76 14.00
N VAL A 56 -17.54 -15.44 13.81
CA VAL A 56 -16.87 -14.83 12.66
C VAL A 56 -15.46 -14.47 13.09
N GLU A 57 -14.61 -15.49 13.08
CA GLU A 57 -13.14 -15.35 13.12
C GLU A 57 -12.71 -14.26 12.14
N PRO A 58 -11.65 -13.47 12.43
CA PRO A 58 -11.09 -12.57 11.44
C PRO A 58 -10.76 -13.37 10.18
N ALA A 59 -11.60 -13.22 9.15
CA ALA A 59 -11.42 -13.88 7.88
C ALA A 59 -10.06 -13.46 7.33
N GLY A 60 -9.10 -14.39 7.32
CA GLY A 60 -7.98 -14.29 6.39
C GLY A 60 -6.65 -14.88 6.84
N VAL A 61 -6.28 -14.87 8.13
CA VAL A 61 -5.04 -15.54 8.55
C VAL A 61 -5.38 -16.97 8.94
N SER A 62 -5.68 -17.75 7.90
CA SER A 62 -6.12 -19.12 8.06
C SER A 62 -5.02 -19.92 8.76
N ARG A 63 -5.27 -20.35 10.01
CA ARG A 63 -4.38 -21.27 10.75
C ARG A 63 -4.05 -22.53 9.92
N HIS A 64 -4.83 -22.81 8.88
CA HIS A 64 -4.55 -23.78 7.83
C HIS A 64 -3.14 -23.67 7.21
N ARG A 65 -2.53 -22.48 7.15
CA ARG A 65 -1.19 -22.33 6.58
C ARG A 65 -0.07 -22.76 7.54
N MET A 66 -0.38 -23.12 8.79
CA MET A 66 0.59 -23.64 9.75
C MET A 66 0.84 -25.15 9.61
N GLY A 67 0.11 -25.84 8.72
CA GLY A 67 0.33 -27.25 8.40
C GLY A 67 1.65 -27.51 7.66
N PRO A 68 1.95 -28.79 7.35
CA PRO A 68 3.06 -29.18 6.50
C PRO A 68 3.15 -28.34 5.21
N VAL A 69 4.38 -27.99 4.81
CA VAL A 69 4.62 -27.15 3.62
C VAL A 69 3.97 -27.74 2.36
N SER A 70 3.94 -29.07 2.22
CA SER A 70 3.32 -29.77 1.10
C SER A 70 1.81 -29.54 0.93
N GLU A 71 1.11 -29.11 1.99
CA GLU A 71 -0.33 -28.86 1.95
C GLU A 71 -0.68 -27.53 1.29
N TRP A 72 0.26 -26.58 1.29
CA TRP A 72 0.03 -25.22 0.79
C TRP A 72 1.02 -24.76 -0.28
N CYS A 73 2.23 -25.30 -0.29
CA CYS A 73 3.24 -24.99 -1.29
C CYS A 73 3.07 -25.90 -2.51
N THR A 74 2.97 -25.29 -3.69
CA THR A 74 2.88 -25.98 -4.98
C THR A 74 4.13 -25.77 -5.86
N CYS A 75 5.09 -24.96 -5.43
CA CYS A 75 6.35 -24.75 -6.15
C CYS A 75 7.51 -25.63 -5.64
N GLY A 76 7.37 -26.25 -4.47
CA GLY A 76 8.37 -27.13 -3.86
C GLY A 76 9.56 -26.43 -3.19
N HIS A 77 9.60 -25.09 -3.17
CA HIS A 77 10.74 -24.31 -2.66
C HIS A 77 10.43 -23.47 -1.41
N CYS A 78 9.18 -23.48 -0.92
CA CYS A 78 8.82 -22.70 0.27
C CYS A 78 9.28 -23.39 1.58
N THR A 79 9.37 -22.62 2.65
CA THR A 79 9.62 -23.10 4.02
C THR A 79 8.55 -22.51 4.95
N SER A 80 8.22 -23.20 6.04
CA SER A 80 7.24 -22.72 7.01
C SER A 80 7.84 -21.66 7.95
N LEU A 81 7.15 -20.53 8.06
CA LEU A 81 7.46 -19.41 8.95
C LEU A 81 6.21 -19.12 9.80
N SER A 82 5.54 -17.98 9.60
CA SER A 82 4.26 -17.66 10.23
C SER A 82 3.08 -17.85 9.27
N ALA A 83 1.87 -18.00 9.80
CA ALA A 83 0.65 -18.16 9.00
C ALA A 83 0.42 -17.03 7.97
N ARG A 84 0.96 -15.83 8.22
CA ARG A 84 0.88 -14.70 7.29
C ARG A 84 1.92 -14.77 6.17
N GLU A 85 3.07 -15.36 6.45
CA GLU A 85 4.21 -15.46 5.53
C GLU A 85 4.19 -16.74 4.70
N ASN A 86 3.41 -17.74 5.12
CA ASN A 86 3.25 -19.02 4.44
C ASN A 86 2.38 -18.87 3.17
N VAL A 87 2.99 -18.23 2.15
CA VAL A 87 2.40 -17.95 0.83
C VAL A 87 3.30 -18.51 -0.25
N CYS A 88 2.73 -19.32 -1.16
CA CYS A 88 3.46 -19.87 -2.30
C CYS A 88 3.59 -18.83 -3.42
N CYS A 89 4.74 -18.77 -4.10
CA CYS A 89 4.95 -17.87 -5.23
C CYS A 89 3.92 -18.09 -6.37
N ARG A 90 3.41 -19.32 -6.50
CA ARG A 90 2.39 -19.69 -7.50
C ARG A 90 0.99 -19.14 -7.19
N GLU A 91 0.74 -18.73 -5.95
CA GLU A 91 -0.53 -18.11 -5.55
C GLU A 91 -0.58 -16.62 -5.89
N THR A 92 0.56 -16.01 -6.21
CA THR A 92 0.65 -14.59 -6.57
C THR A 92 0.52 -14.43 -8.09
N PRO A 93 -0.62 -13.98 -8.64
CA PRO A 93 -0.85 -13.99 -10.09
C PRO A 93 0.16 -13.14 -10.86
N LYS A 94 0.59 -12.01 -10.27
CA LYS A 94 1.61 -11.12 -10.85
C LYS A 94 2.96 -11.81 -11.01
N VAL A 95 3.34 -12.66 -10.05
CA VAL A 95 4.58 -13.45 -10.12
C VAL A 95 4.50 -14.47 -11.24
N MET A 96 3.40 -15.21 -11.31
CA MET A 96 3.21 -16.23 -12.35
C MET A 96 3.17 -15.63 -13.75
N LEU A 97 2.57 -14.44 -13.92
CA LEU A 97 2.58 -13.74 -15.20
C LEU A 97 3.99 -13.41 -15.67
N ARG A 98 4.87 -12.93 -14.77
CA ARG A 98 6.29 -12.67 -15.10
C ARG A 98 7.05 -13.95 -15.43
N CYS A 99 6.82 -15.02 -14.69
CA CYS A 99 7.45 -16.31 -14.96
C CYS A 99 7.04 -16.87 -16.33
N GLN A 100 5.76 -16.77 -16.70
CA GLN A 100 5.26 -17.24 -17.99
C GLN A 100 5.84 -16.49 -19.19
N GLN A 101 6.17 -15.20 -19.05
CA GLN A 101 6.79 -14.39 -20.11
C GLN A 101 8.14 -14.95 -20.59
N VAL A 102 8.81 -15.72 -19.74
CA VAL A 102 10.12 -16.32 -19.99
C VAL A 102 10.07 -17.86 -19.96
N GLY A 103 8.88 -18.45 -20.00
CA GLY A 103 8.68 -19.91 -20.03
C GLY A 103 8.89 -20.63 -18.70
N VAL A 104 9.01 -19.92 -17.58
CA VAL A 104 9.16 -20.50 -16.24
C VAL A 104 7.78 -20.77 -15.64
N THR A 105 7.54 -21.99 -15.15
CA THR A 105 6.23 -22.42 -14.60
C THR A 105 6.32 -23.09 -13.22
N SER A 106 7.54 -23.42 -12.79
CA SER A 106 7.90 -24.16 -11.57
C SER A 106 7.92 -23.26 -10.33
N CYS A 107 8.88 -22.33 -10.25
CA CYS A 107 9.12 -21.46 -9.12
C CYS A 107 9.70 -20.11 -9.57
N ILE A 108 9.41 -19.02 -8.83
CA ILE A 108 9.97 -17.69 -9.12
C ILE A 108 11.50 -17.66 -9.02
N THR A 109 12.10 -18.53 -8.21
CA THR A 109 13.55 -18.61 -8.03
C THR A 109 14.27 -19.07 -9.30
N GLU A 110 13.58 -19.77 -10.20
CA GLU A 110 14.11 -20.20 -11.51
C GLU A 110 13.95 -19.12 -12.60
N HIS A 111 13.32 -17.98 -12.28
CA HIS A 111 13.23 -16.87 -13.21
C HIS A 111 14.65 -16.31 -13.47
N PRO A 112 15.06 -16.09 -14.74
CA PRO A 112 16.42 -15.67 -15.09
C PRO A 112 16.83 -14.32 -14.47
N GLY A 113 15.85 -13.45 -14.19
CA GLY A 113 16.09 -12.19 -13.48
C GLY A 113 16.15 -12.29 -11.95
N PHE A 114 15.82 -13.43 -11.33
CA PHE A 114 15.72 -13.54 -9.87
C PHE A 114 17.08 -13.33 -9.20
N GLU A 115 18.12 -14.03 -9.67
CA GLU A 115 19.46 -13.90 -9.10
C GLU A 115 20.05 -12.51 -9.35
N ALA A 116 19.94 -12.00 -10.58
CA ALA A 116 20.49 -10.71 -10.97
C ALA A 116 19.85 -9.52 -10.26
N VAL A 117 18.55 -9.59 -9.91
CA VAL A 117 17.79 -8.45 -9.36
C VAL A 117 17.50 -8.61 -7.87
N ALA A 118 17.12 -9.80 -7.41
CA ALA A 118 16.67 -10.01 -6.02
C ALA A 118 17.77 -10.51 -5.09
N LEU A 119 18.84 -11.12 -5.61
CA LEU A 119 19.93 -11.67 -4.80
C LEU A 119 21.25 -10.89 -4.93
N ASN A 120 21.38 -10.02 -5.93
CA ASN A 120 22.61 -9.27 -6.17
C ASN A 120 22.76 -8.10 -5.18
N PRO A 121 23.72 -8.13 -4.24
CA PRO A 121 23.86 -7.09 -3.22
C PRO A 121 24.20 -5.72 -3.81
N TYR A 122 24.93 -5.67 -4.93
CA TYR A 122 25.28 -4.40 -5.57
C TYR A 122 24.07 -3.72 -6.20
N VAL A 123 23.13 -4.51 -6.74
CA VAL A 123 21.85 -3.99 -7.26
C VAL A 123 20.98 -3.49 -6.10
N LEU A 124 20.90 -4.25 -5.01
CA LEU A 124 20.09 -3.89 -3.85
C LEU A 124 20.62 -2.68 -3.06
N GLN A 125 21.92 -2.39 -3.13
CA GLN A 125 22.52 -1.21 -2.48
C GLN A 125 22.38 0.07 -3.31
N ALA A 126 22.05 -0.05 -4.60
CA ALA A 126 21.97 1.08 -5.53
C ALA A 126 20.58 1.74 -5.58
N VAL A 127 19.60 1.23 -4.81
CA VAL A 127 18.20 1.68 -4.79
C VAL A 127 17.89 2.57 -3.60
#